data_AF-A0A0G1VZ49-F1
#
_entry.id   AF-A0A0G1VZ49-F1
#
_cell.length_a   1.000
_cell.length_b   1.000
_cell.length_c   1.000
_cell.angle_alpha   90.00
_cell.angle_beta   90.00
_cell.angle_gamma   90.00
#
_symmetry.space_group_name_H-M   'P 1'
#
loop_
_entity.id
_entity.type
_entity.pdbx_description
1 polymer ?
#
loop_
_entity_poly.entity_id
_entity_poly.type
_entity_poly.pdbx_seq_one_letter_code
_entity_poly.pdbx_strand_id
1 'polypeptide(L)' 'MSKRVLLFSDRCGVCPTAKKMLQKEIASGEVTLRDVDRDPAAMRLAQRYGGVPTLLETTGFRTCEIDIETKKKVKCL' A
#
# COMPACT_ATOMS: atom_id res chain seq x y z
N MET A 1 5.42 15.78 -5.84
CA MET A 1 4.89 15.21 -4.58
C MET A 1 4.86 13.70 -4.70
N SER A 2 5.31 12.98 -3.68
CA SER A 2 5.18 11.51 -3.60
C SER A 2 3.76 11.16 -3.17
N LYS A 3 3.16 10.14 -3.80
CA LYS A 3 1.84 9.61 -3.41
C LYS A 3 2.02 8.24 -2.78
N ARG A 4 1.48 8.01 -1.59
CA ARG A 4 1.49 6.70 -0.94
C ARG A 4 0.12 6.03 -1.05
N VAL A 5 0.12 4.73 -1.36
CA VAL A 5 -1.08 3.93 -1.53
C VAL A 5 -0.92 2.63 -0.76
N LEU A 6 -1.86 2.33 0.14
CA LEU A 6 -1.96 1.02 0.77
C LEU A 6 -2.94 0.15 -0.03
N LEU A 7 -2.42 -0.94 -0.58
CA LEU A 7 -3.21 -2.01 -1.17
C LEU A 7 -3.62 -2.98 -0.07
N PHE A 8 -4.92 -3.24 0.05
CA PHE A 8 -5.46 -4.13 1.07
C PHE A 8 -6.64 -4.94 0.52
N SER A 9 -7.01 -5.99 1.25
CA SER A 9 -8.28 -6.72 1.10
C SER A 9 -8.93 -6.84 2.47
N ASP A 10 -10.25 -6.82 2.55
CA ASP A 10 -10.96 -7.09 3.81
C ASP A 10 -10.92 -8.58 4.21
N ARG A 11 -10.54 -9.47 3.30
CA ARG A 11 -10.34 -10.92 3.56
C ARG A 11 -8.92 -11.25 4.06
N CYS A 12 -8.04 -10.27 4.11
CA CYS A 12 -6.66 -10.43 4.52
C CYS A 12 -6.53 -10.24 6.04
N GLY A 13 -6.20 -11.32 6.77
CA GLY A 13 -6.16 -11.33 8.23
C GLY A 13 -5.19 -10.32 8.86
N VAL A 14 -4.11 -9.97 8.17
CA VAL A 14 -3.09 -9.01 8.65
C VAL A 14 -3.35 -7.57 8.19
N CYS A 15 -4.27 -7.36 7.25
CA CYS A 15 -4.56 -6.04 6.69
C CYS A 15 -5.17 -5.04 7.70
N PRO A 16 -6.04 -5.45 8.65
CA PRO A 16 -6.48 -4.57 9.72
C PRO A 16 -5.33 -4.00 10.57
N THR A 17 -4.32 -4.81 10.86
CA THR A 17 -3.11 -4.37 11.59
C THR A 17 -2.35 -3.34 10.79
N ALA A 18 -2.12 -3.58 9.50
CA ALA A 18 -1.47 -2.61 8.61
C ALA A 18 -2.24 -1.27 8.52
N LYS A 19 -3.58 -1.32 8.39
CA LYS A 19 -4.42 -0.11 8.43
C LYS A 19 -4.27 0.64 9.75
N LYS A 20 -4.20 -0.06 10.88
CA LYS A 20 -4.01 0.55 12.21
C LYS A 20 -2.63 1.20 12.35
N MET A 21 -1.57 0.58 11.83
CA MET A 21 -0.22 1.14 11.84
C MET A 21 -0.09 2.41 11.01
N LEU A 22 -0.91 2.55 9.96
CA LEU A 22 -0.93 3.70 9.06
C LEU A 22 -2.09 4.66 9.35
N GLN A 23 -2.80 4.49 10.47
CA GLN A 23 -4.06 5.20 10.74
C GLN A 23 -3.89 6.72 10.69
N LYS A 24 -2.76 7.24 11.20
CA LYS A 24 -2.47 8.68 11.21
C LYS A 24 -2.24 9.21 9.79
N GLU A 25 -1.44 8.51 8.99
CA GLU A 25 -1.13 8.88 7.61
C GLU A 25 -2.34 8.73 6.68
N ILE A 26 -3.22 7.78 6.97
CA ILE A 26 -4.52 7.63 6.29
C ILE A 26 -5.42 8.82 6.65
N ALA A 27 -5.51 9.17 7.93
CA ALA A 27 -6.36 10.28 8.39
C ALA A 27 -5.88 11.65 7.89
N SER A 28 -4.56 11.84 7.71
CA SER A 28 -3.99 13.06 7.13
C SER A 28 -4.08 13.12 5.60
N GLY A 29 -4.50 12.03 4.95
CA GLY A 29 -4.56 11.93 3.48
C GLY A 29 -3.21 11.66 2.81
N GLU A 30 -2.15 11.41 3.57
CA GLU A 30 -0.84 11.04 3.04
C GLU A 30 -0.84 9.65 2.41
N VAL A 31 -1.65 8.73 2.95
CA VAL A 31 -1.82 7.36 2.45
C VAL A 31 -3.25 7.17 1.93
N THR A 32 -3.36 6.89 0.64
CA THR A 32 -4.63 6.50 0.03
C THR A 32 -4.86 5.00 0.18
N LEU A 33 -6.07 4.60 0.55
CA LEU A 33 -6.47 3.20 0.64
C LEU A 33 -7.04 2.71 -0.70
N ARG A 34 -6.60 1.54 -1.20
CA ARG A 34 -7.23 0.86 -2.34
C ARG A 34 -7.51 -0.61 -2.01
N ASP A 35 -8.79 -0.97 -2.11
CA ASP A 35 -9.27 -2.33 -1.92
C ASP A 35 -9.05 -3.14 -3.21
N VAL A 36 -8.20 -4.16 -3.15
CA VAL A 36 -7.89 -5.01 -4.30
C VAL A 36 -9.08 -5.88 -4.73
N ASP A 37 -10.04 -6.12 -3.84
CA ASP A 37 -11.25 -6.90 -4.17
C ASP A 37 -12.24 -6.09 -5.01
N ARG A 38 -12.15 -4.75 -4.96
CA ARG A 38 -13.05 -3.82 -5.68
C ARG A 38 -12.37 -3.08 -6.82
N ASP A 39 -11.06 -3.21 -6.96
CA ASP A 39 -10.24 -2.44 -7.88
C ASP A 39 -9.25 -3.34 -8.63
N PRO A 40 -9.57 -3.70 -9.89
CA PRO A 40 -8.72 -4.57 -10.69
C PRO A 40 -7.32 -4.01 -10.93
N ALA A 41 -7.14 -2.68 -10.95
CA ALA A 41 -5.83 -2.08 -11.10
C ALA A 41 -5.00 -2.22 -9.81
N ALA A 42 -5.63 -2.05 -8.65
CA ALA A 42 -5.01 -2.31 -7.36
C ALA A 42 -4.60 -3.80 -7.21
N MET A 43 -5.46 -4.73 -7.66
CA MET A 43 -5.15 -6.15 -7.68
C MET A 43 -3.92 -6.49 -8.53
N ARG A 44 -3.83 -5.94 -9.75
CA ARG A 44 -2.66 -6.13 -10.62
C ARG A 44 -1.38 -5.58 -10.00
N LEU A 45 -1.46 -4.43 -9.31
CA LEU A 45 -0.33 -3.86 -8.59
C LEU A 45 0.08 -4.77 -7.43
N ALA A 46 -0.86 -5.20 -6.58
CA ALA A 46 -0.60 -6.11 -5.47
C ALA A 46 0.12 -7.37 -5.96
N GLN A 47 -0.32 -7.98 -7.06
CA GLN A 47 0.34 -9.16 -7.64
C GLN A 47 1.80 -8.91 -8.06
N ARG A 48 2.16 -7.72 -8.54
CA ARG A 48 3.56 -7.39 -8.92
C ARG A 48 4.48 -7.24 -7.72
N TYR A 49 3.93 -6.84 -6.57
CA TYR A 49 4.66 -6.60 -5.34
C TYR A 49 4.49 -7.72 -4.29
N GLY A 50 3.78 -8.81 -4.63
CA GLY A 50 3.75 -10.02 -3.80
C GLY A 50 2.49 -10.20 -2.95
N GLY A 51 1.48 -9.32 -3.08
CA GLY A 51 0.15 -9.51 -2.51
C GLY A 51 -0.37 -8.30 -1.74
N VAL A 52 -1.11 -8.58 -0.67
CA VAL A 52 -1.62 -7.60 0.29
C VAL A 52 -1.35 -8.10 1.71
N PRO A 53 -1.11 -7.20 2.69
CA PRO A 53 -1.09 -5.74 2.58
C PRO A 53 0.24 -5.26 1.98
N THR A 54 0.17 -4.29 1.09
CA THR A 54 1.37 -3.69 0.48
C THR A 54 1.23 -2.18 0.44
N LEU A 55 2.22 -1.48 0.99
CA LEU A 55 2.31 -0.02 0.91
C LEU A 55 3.23 0.36 -0.25
N LEU A 56 2.72 1.18 -1.17
CA LEU A 56 3.47 1.67 -2.32
C LEU A 56 3.68 3.18 -2.20
N GLU A 57 4.87 3.66 -2.56
CA GLU A 57 5.20 5.07 -2.72
C GLU A 57 5.56 5.32 -4.19
N THR A 58 4.83 6.23 -4.83
CA THR A 58 5.12 6.65 -6.21
C THR A 58 5.77 8.03 -6.19
N THR A 59 6.97 8.11 -6.77
CA THR A 59 7.73 9.36 -6.91
C THR A 59 8.13 9.52 -8.38
N GLY A 60 7.49 10.47 -9.07
CA GLY A 60 7.67 10.63 -10.53
C GLY A 60 7.17 9.39 -11.27
N PHE A 61 8.06 8.73 -12.01
CA PHE A 61 7.78 7.52 -12.79
C PHE A 61 8.06 6.21 -12.05
N ARG A 62 8.59 6.27 -10.83
CA ARG A 62 9.04 5.10 -10.08
C ARG A 62 8.07 4.76 -8.96
N THR A 63 7.71 3.48 -8.84
CA THR A 63 6.87 2.99 -7.74
C THR A 63 7.66 2.01 -6.90
N CYS A 64 7.76 2.30 -5.61
CA CYS A 64 8.46 1.47 -4.65
C CYS A 64 7.50 0.90 -3.62
N GLU A 65 7.69 -0.35 -3.27
CA GLU A 65 7.14 -0.95 -2.06
C GLU A 65 7.91 -0.46 -0.83
N ILE A 66 7.13 -0.09 0.17
CA ILE A 66 7.57 0.37 1.47
C ILE A 66 7.16 -0.66 2.50
N ASP A 67 8.12 -1.11 3.30
CA ASP A 67 7.84 -1.93 4.47
C ASP A 67 7.04 -1.12 5.49
N ILE A 68 5.90 -1.65 5.92
CA ILE A 68 4.95 -0.91 6.75
C ILE A 68 5.52 -0.68 8.16
N GLU A 69 6.33 -1.60 8.67
CA GLU A 69 6.90 -1.56 10.01
C GLU A 69 8.12 -0.62 10.09
N THR A 70 9.08 -0.81 9.19
CA THR A 70 10.36 -0.09 9.17
C THR A 70 10.33 1.18 8.33
N LYS A 71 9.27 1.38 7.52
CA LYS A 71 9.09 2.50 6.57
C LYS A 71 10.21 2.59 5.52
N LYS A 72 10.94 1.50 5.28
CA LYS A 72 12.04 1.44 4.30
C LYS A 72 11.55 0.95 2.94
N LYS A 73 12.21 1.40 1.87
CA LYS A 73 11.98 0.91 0.50
C LYS A 73 12.52 -0.52 0.38
N VAL A 74 11.66 -1.46 0.01
CA VAL A 74 12.01 -2.88 -0.13
C VAL A 74 12.28 -3.24 -1.59
N LYS A 75 11.41 -2.78 -2.49
CA LYS A 75 11.45 -3.12 -3.92
C LYS A 75 10.97 -1.94 -4.74
N CYS A 76 11.61 -1.62 -5.86
CA CYS A 76 11.16 -0.56 -6.76
C CYS A 76 11.09 -1.06 -8.20
N LEU A 77 10.02 -0.68 -8.90
CA LEU A 77 9.81 -0.92 -10.32
C LEU A 77 9.70 0.42 -11.06
#